data_AF-A0A8C1RGG0-F1
#
_entry.id   AF-A0A8C1RGG0-F1
#
_cell.length_a   1.000
_cell.length_b   1.000
_cell.length_c   1.000
_cell.angle_alpha   90.00
_cell.angle_beta   90.00
_cell.angle_gamma   90.00
#
_symmetry.space_group_name_H-M   'P 1'
#
loop_
_entity.id
_entity.type
_entity.pdbx_description
1 polymer ?
#
loop_
_entity_poly.entity_id
_entity_poly.type
_entity_poly.pdbx_seq_one_letter_code
_entity_poly.pdbx_strand_id
1 'polypeptide(L)'
;SSLRRTVHWNRFAWLTQCPCPTVPRKNSPRNVLLRFNATCYHIPYDGKWSKTMVGFGPEDDHFVAELTYNYGVGEYRLGNDFLGLTLQSSQAVSNAKRLNWPLTQVKESLYMTEAPGGYLSLAVSDLQRSVHYWSALLGMKVIEKNEDKKIALMGFSDNQCKLEFQDVGGAVDHGTAFGRIAFACPRDQDNIEALKKKEKQKILTPLVRLDTPGKATVEVVILADPDGHEICFVGDEAFRQLSAVDTKGNDLQSHHII
;
A
#
# COMPACT_ATOMS: atom_id res chain seq x y z
N SER A 1 29.25 20.26 -9.75
CA SER A 1 29.15 18.79 -9.77
C SER A 1 28.13 18.35 -8.72
N SER A 2 27.01 17.77 -9.13
CA SER A 2 26.00 17.22 -8.22
C SER A 2 25.30 16.04 -8.91
N LEU A 3 25.44 14.83 -8.36
CA LEU A 3 24.71 13.67 -8.87
C LEU A 3 23.23 13.82 -8.50
N ARG A 4 22.38 14.14 -9.47
CA ARG A 4 20.97 13.77 -9.39
C ARG A 4 20.87 12.27 -9.66
N ARG A 5 20.94 11.46 -8.60
CA ARG A 5 20.55 10.05 -8.68
C ARG A 5 19.03 9.99 -8.75
N THR A 6 18.49 9.75 -9.95
CA THR A 6 17.10 9.37 -10.11
C THR A 6 16.98 7.91 -9.68
N VAL A 7 16.29 7.64 -8.58
CA VAL A 7 16.04 6.26 -8.12
C VAL A 7 14.93 5.66 -8.97
N HIS A 8 15.17 4.48 -9.53
CA HIS A 8 14.20 3.78 -10.37
C HIS A 8 13.41 2.75 -9.55
N TRP A 9 12.32 3.22 -8.96
CA TRP A 9 11.36 2.42 -8.23
C TRP A 9 10.46 1.65 -9.18
N ASN A 10 10.36 0.32 -9.02
CA ASN A 10 9.71 -0.54 -10.01
C ASN A 10 8.30 -1.02 -9.59
N ARG A 11 8.13 -1.47 -8.33
CA ARG A 11 6.93 -2.21 -7.86
C ARG A 11 6.40 -1.71 -6.53
N PHE A 12 5.16 -2.09 -6.21
CA PHE A 12 4.40 -1.62 -5.05
C PHE A 12 3.46 -2.69 -4.50
N ALA A 13 3.35 -2.78 -3.17
CA ALA A 13 2.27 -3.50 -2.48
C ALA A 13 1.80 -2.73 -1.24
N TRP A 14 0.55 -2.92 -0.83
CA TRP A 14 -0.03 -2.32 0.38
C TRP A 14 -0.78 -3.36 1.22
N LEU A 15 -0.70 -3.25 2.54
CA LEU A 15 -1.06 -4.31 3.48
C LEU A 15 -2.43 -4.12 4.15
N THR A 16 -3.38 -5.06 3.94
CA THR A 16 -4.83 -4.90 4.26
C THR A 16 -5.59 -6.23 4.38
N GLN A 17 -6.61 -6.41 5.24
CA GLN A 17 -7.43 -7.65 5.32
C GLN A 17 -8.73 -7.59 4.49
N CYS A 18 -9.21 -8.73 3.96
CA CYS A 18 -10.44 -8.83 3.14
C CYS A 18 -11.18 -10.20 3.21
N PRO A 19 -12.53 -10.23 3.08
CA PRO A 19 -13.33 -11.40 2.68
C PRO A 19 -13.45 -11.60 1.14
N CYS A 20 -14.20 -12.63 0.69
CA CYS A 20 -14.14 -13.20 -0.68
C CYS A 20 -15.21 -12.66 -1.70
N PRO A 21 -14.99 -12.72 -3.04
CA PRO A 21 -15.85 -12.03 -4.06
C PRO A 21 -16.46 -12.93 -5.17
N THR A 22 -17.22 -12.34 -6.12
CA THR A 22 -17.40 -12.84 -7.53
C THR A 22 -17.77 -11.73 -8.55
N VAL A 23 -17.45 -11.93 -9.83
CA VAL A 23 -17.49 -10.96 -10.98
C VAL A 23 -18.73 -11.28 -11.88
N PRO A 24 -18.96 -10.98 -13.20
CA PRO A 24 -18.59 -9.92 -14.21
C PRO A 24 -19.82 -9.05 -14.68
N ARG A 25 -19.92 -8.28 -15.80
CA ARG A 25 -19.00 -7.80 -16.91
C ARG A 25 -19.47 -6.45 -17.54
N LYS A 26 -18.51 -5.67 -18.09
CA LYS A 26 -18.54 -4.57 -19.10
C LYS A 26 -19.10 -3.14 -18.79
N ASN A 27 -18.42 -2.18 -19.46
CA ASN A 27 -18.74 -0.79 -19.87
C ASN A 27 -18.51 0.44 -18.94
N SER A 28 -18.06 1.53 -19.61
CA SER A 28 -17.89 2.96 -19.25
C SER A 28 -17.31 3.32 -17.87
N PRO A 29 -16.09 3.90 -17.78
CA PRO A 29 -15.31 4.04 -16.54
C PRO A 29 -15.96 4.95 -15.47
N ARG A 30 -15.80 4.55 -14.20
CA ARG A 30 -16.27 5.25 -12.99
C ARG A 30 -15.27 4.95 -11.85
N ASN A 31 -15.12 5.88 -10.91
CA ASN A 31 -14.11 5.80 -9.85
C ASN A 31 -14.72 5.29 -8.54
N VAL A 32 -13.93 4.58 -7.74
CA VAL A 32 -14.35 3.97 -6.47
C VAL A 32 -13.29 4.22 -5.41
N LEU A 33 -13.63 4.95 -4.35
CA LEU A 33 -12.87 5.05 -3.10
C LEU A 33 -13.26 3.89 -2.18
N LEU A 34 -12.25 3.25 -1.59
CA LEU A 34 -12.28 1.90 -1.04
C LEU A 34 -11.46 1.86 0.25
N ARG A 35 -12.16 1.89 1.39
CA ARG A 35 -11.53 1.82 2.72
C ARG A 35 -11.33 0.36 3.15
N PHE A 36 -10.17 0.09 3.73
CA PHE A 36 -9.78 -1.21 4.27
C PHE A 36 -9.52 -1.15 5.77
N ASN A 37 -9.59 -2.31 6.40
CA ASN A 37 -8.93 -2.62 7.68
C ASN A 37 -7.57 -3.29 7.39
N ALA A 38 -6.53 -3.07 8.19
CA ALA A 38 -5.16 -3.50 7.85
C ALA A 38 -4.33 -3.99 9.04
N THR A 39 -3.25 -4.72 8.78
CA THR A 39 -2.00 -4.79 9.57
C THR A 39 -1.01 -5.81 9.00
N CYS A 40 0.27 -5.71 9.41
CA CYS A 40 1.26 -6.75 9.17
C CYS A 40 2.45 -6.70 10.13
N TYR A 41 3.08 -7.86 10.35
CA TYR A 41 4.51 -8.08 10.69
C TYR A 41 5.20 -7.31 11.84
N HIS A 42 4.53 -6.45 12.61
CA HIS A 42 5.03 -5.87 13.88
C HIS A 42 4.03 -5.99 15.04
N ILE A 43 3.03 -6.86 14.92
CA ILE A 43 2.05 -7.14 15.97
C ILE A 43 2.60 -8.28 16.87
N PRO A 44 2.53 -8.18 18.21
CA PRO A 44 3.05 -9.20 19.14
C PRO A 44 2.12 -10.44 19.23
N TYR A 45 1.80 -11.05 18.08
CA TYR A 45 1.01 -12.27 17.98
C TYR A 45 1.92 -13.43 17.58
N ASP A 46 2.38 -14.17 18.60
CA ASP A 46 3.28 -15.33 18.50
C ASP A 46 2.55 -16.59 17.95
N GLY A 47 1.68 -16.38 16.97
CA GLY A 47 0.68 -17.33 16.49
C GLY A 47 0.79 -17.63 14.99
N LYS A 48 -0.12 -18.47 14.51
CA LYS A 48 -0.23 -18.75 13.07
C LYS A 48 -0.79 -17.52 12.34
N TRP A 49 -0.33 -17.31 11.11
CA TRP A 49 -0.80 -16.25 10.22
C TRP A 49 -0.70 -16.75 8.76
N SER A 50 -1.36 -16.06 7.83
CA SER A 50 -1.34 -16.36 6.39
C SER A 50 -1.25 -15.09 5.55
N LYS A 51 -0.65 -15.20 4.35
CA LYS A 51 -0.48 -14.12 3.37
C LYS A 51 -1.16 -14.45 2.04
N THR A 52 -1.93 -13.52 1.48
CA THR A 52 -2.58 -13.66 0.17
C THR A 52 -2.40 -12.38 -0.65
N MET A 53 -1.76 -12.44 -1.82
CA MET A 53 -1.61 -11.27 -2.70
C MET A 53 -2.84 -11.16 -3.63
N VAL A 54 -3.50 -10.01 -3.69
CA VAL A 54 -4.67 -9.77 -4.56
C VAL A 54 -4.56 -8.46 -5.33
N GLY A 55 -4.90 -8.48 -6.62
CA GLY A 55 -4.79 -7.31 -7.49
C GLY A 55 -5.34 -7.56 -8.90
N PHE A 56 -5.14 -6.59 -9.80
CA PHE A 56 -5.65 -6.67 -11.18
C PHE A 56 -4.72 -7.40 -12.16
N GLY A 57 -3.50 -7.77 -11.73
CA GLY A 57 -2.50 -8.47 -12.54
C GLY A 57 -1.23 -8.77 -11.71
N PRO A 58 -0.14 -9.21 -12.37
CA PRO A 58 1.12 -9.55 -11.71
C PRO A 58 1.76 -8.37 -10.97
N GLU A 59 2.36 -8.66 -9.82
CA GLU A 59 3.11 -7.73 -8.95
C GLU A 59 4.34 -7.08 -9.63
N ASP A 60 4.72 -7.59 -10.81
CA ASP A 60 5.73 -7.02 -11.70
C ASP A 60 5.37 -5.63 -12.22
N ASP A 61 4.09 -5.44 -12.58
CA ASP A 61 3.58 -4.24 -13.26
C ASP A 61 2.37 -3.62 -12.54
N HIS A 62 1.81 -4.30 -11.52
CA HIS A 62 0.60 -3.88 -10.82
C HIS A 62 0.87 -3.62 -9.34
N PHE A 63 0.23 -2.58 -8.82
CA PHE A 63 0.05 -2.41 -7.38
C PHE A 63 -0.96 -3.47 -6.88
N VAL A 64 -0.59 -4.19 -5.82
CA VAL A 64 -1.43 -5.22 -5.20
C VAL A 64 -1.73 -4.92 -3.74
N ALA A 65 -2.83 -5.48 -3.24
CA ALA A 65 -3.10 -5.58 -1.82
C ALA A 65 -2.55 -6.91 -1.29
N GLU A 66 -1.68 -6.85 -0.28
CA GLU A 66 -1.22 -8.00 0.49
C GLU A 66 -2.19 -8.21 1.66
N LEU A 67 -2.86 -9.37 1.69
CA LEU A 67 -3.77 -9.74 2.77
C LEU A 67 -3.05 -10.55 3.83
N THR A 68 -3.04 -10.06 5.08
CA THR A 68 -2.41 -10.74 6.22
C THR A 68 -3.44 -11.06 7.29
N TYR A 69 -3.77 -12.34 7.48
CA TYR A 69 -4.70 -12.82 8.49
C TYR A 69 -3.95 -13.50 9.63
N ASN A 70 -4.23 -13.12 10.89
CA ASN A 70 -3.64 -13.73 12.09
C ASN A 70 -4.69 -14.61 12.77
N TYR A 71 -4.41 -15.91 12.93
CA TYR A 71 -5.39 -16.88 13.42
C TYR A 71 -5.72 -16.62 14.89
N GLY A 72 -7.01 -16.48 15.19
CA GLY A 72 -7.51 -16.17 16.55
C GLY A 72 -7.65 -14.67 16.84
N VAL A 73 -7.26 -13.78 15.92
CA VAL A 73 -7.46 -12.33 16.06
C VAL A 73 -8.65 -11.90 15.19
N GLY A 74 -9.79 -11.62 15.82
CA GLY A 74 -11.04 -11.31 15.11
C GLY A 74 -11.17 -9.86 14.63
N GLU A 75 -10.59 -8.89 15.35
CA GLU A 75 -10.78 -7.46 15.11
C GLU A 75 -9.49 -6.66 15.37
N TYR A 76 -9.40 -5.48 14.74
CA TYR A 76 -8.31 -4.52 14.88
C TYR A 76 -8.89 -3.12 15.03
N ARG A 77 -8.31 -2.29 15.90
CA ARG A 77 -8.76 -0.91 16.14
C ARG A 77 -8.34 -0.04 14.97
N LEU A 78 -9.29 0.45 14.16
CA LEU A 78 -9.01 1.44 13.13
C LEU A 78 -8.41 2.73 13.72
N GLY A 79 -7.44 3.28 13.01
CA GLY A 79 -6.86 4.60 13.24
C GLY A 79 -7.57 5.70 12.45
N ASN A 80 -6.92 6.87 12.36
CA ASN A 80 -7.22 7.89 11.34
C ASN A 80 -6.12 7.99 10.26
N ASP A 81 -5.09 7.15 10.36
CA ASP A 81 -3.89 7.15 9.52
C ASP A 81 -4.16 6.78 8.06
N PHE A 82 -4.99 5.76 7.84
CA PHE A 82 -5.37 5.31 6.51
C PHE A 82 -6.75 5.86 6.08
N LEU A 83 -6.76 6.69 5.04
CA LEU A 83 -7.95 7.40 4.59
C LEU A 83 -8.71 6.69 3.46
N GLY A 84 -8.05 5.79 2.73
CA GLY A 84 -8.65 4.90 1.73
C GLY A 84 -7.74 4.63 0.53
N LEU A 85 -8.23 3.78 -0.37
CA LEU A 85 -7.60 3.43 -1.65
C LEU A 85 -8.58 3.79 -2.79
N THR A 86 -8.17 4.37 -3.93
CA THR A 86 -9.13 4.86 -4.95
C THR A 86 -8.86 4.32 -6.35
N LEU A 87 -9.64 3.32 -6.81
CA LEU A 87 -9.47 2.70 -8.13
C LEU A 87 -10.38 3.30 -9.20
N GLN A 88 -10.02 3.04 -10.45
CA GLN A 88 -10.82 3.35 -11.62
C GLN A 88 -11.38 2.06 -12.22
N SER A 89 -12.58 1.67 -11.79
CA SER A 89 -13.28 0.50 -12.34
C SER A 89 -14.78 0.68 -12.22
N SER A 90 -15.43 0.92 -13.36
CA SER A 90 -16.88 0.83 -13.45
C SER A 90 -17.40 -0.59 -13.25
N GLN A 91 -16.57 -1.61 -13.46
CA GLN A 91 -16.91 -2.98 -13.13
C GLN A 91 -17.11 -3.17 -11.63
N ALA A 92 -16.26 -2.53 -10.80
CA ALA A 92 -16.43 -2.55 -9.35
C ALA A 92 -17.75 -1.88 -8.93
N VAL A 93 -18.06 -0.68 -9.45
CA VAL A 93 -19.36 -0.01 -9.21
C VAL A 93 -20.53 -0.90 -9.65
N SER A 94 -20.49 -1.47 -10.84
CA SER A 94 -21.57 -2.29 -11.38
C SER A 94 -21.72 -3.63 -10.63
N ASN A 95 -20.62 -4.26 -10.19
CA ASN A 95 -20.65 -5.46 -9.36
C ASN A 95 -21.24 -5.16 -7.98
N ALA A 96 -20.77 -4.11 -7.30
CA ALA A 96 -21.26 -3.74 -5.98
C ALA A 96 -22.76 -3.39 -6.01
N LYS A 97 -23.24 -2.64 -7.03
CA LYS A 97 -24.68 -2.42 -7.23
C LYS A 97 -25.45 -3.71 -7.51
N ARG A 98 -24.90 -4.66 -8.29
CA ARG A 98 -25.52 -5.97 -8.57
C ARG A 98 -25.59 -6.88 -7.33
N LEU A 99 -24.63 -6.76 -6.42
CA LEU A 99 -24.50 -7.57 -5.21
C LEU A 99 -25.15 -6.92 -3.97
N ASN A 100 -25.84 -5.78 -4.13
CA ASN A 100 -26.36 -4.94 -3.04
C ASN A 100 -25.28 -4.53 -2.01
N TRP A 101 -24.02 -4.45 -2.43
CA TRP A 101 -22.90 -4.00 -1.59
C TRP A 101 -23.01 -2.49 -1.32
N PRO A 102 -22.78 -2.00 -0.09
CA PRO A 102 -22.92 -0.59 0.25
C PRO A 102 -22.11 0.33 -0.66
N LEU A 103 -22.77 1.30 -1.31
CA LEU A 103 -22.14 2.29 -2.19
C LEU A 103 -22.76 3.67 -1.94
N THR A 104 -21.96 4.60 -1.43
CA THR A 104 -22.32 6.01 -1.31
C THR A 104 -21.78 6.77 -2.52
N GLN A 105 -22.62 7.48 -3.27
CA GLN A 105 -22.10 8.39 -4.30
C GLN A 105 -21.64 9.68 -3.64
N VAL A 106 -20.36 10.04 -3.81
CA VAL A 106 -19.75 11.20 -3.13
C VAL A 106 -19.60 12.40 -4.06
N LYS A 107 -19.38 12.16 -5.37
CA LYS A 107 -19.39 13.19 -6.43
C LYS A 107 -19.96 12.61 -7.72
N GLU A 108 -20.05 13.40 -8.78
CA GLU A 108 -20.29 12.85 -10.11
C GLU A 108 -19.18 11.83 -10.47
N SER A 109 -19.59 10.64 -10.94
CA SER A 109 -18.71 9.50 -11.29
C SER A 109 -17.75 8.98 -10.20
N LEU A 110 -17.82 9.48 -8.96
CA LEU A 110 -17.06 8.99 -7.80
C LEU A 110 -18.00 8.36 -6.76
N TYR A 111 -17.81 7.07 -6.54
CA TYR A 111 -18.47 6.29 -5.50
C TYR A 111 -17.48 5.99 -4.37
N MET A 112 -17.98 5.83 -3.15
CA MET A 112 -17.24 5.39 -1.98
C MET A 112 -17.89 4.12 -1.43
N THR A 113 -17.07 3.20 -0.95
CA THR A 113 -17.47 1.96 -0.28
C THR A 113 -16.35 1.46 0.64
N GLU A 114 -16.67 0.54 1.53
CA GLU A 114 -15.73 -0.11 2.44
C GLU A 114 -15.42 -1.48 1.82
N ALA A 115 -14.25 -1.57 1.18
CA ALA A 115 -13.77 -2.68 0.34
C ALA A 115 -12.36 -2.34 -0.27
N PRO A 116 -11.77 -3.18 -1.15
CA PRO A 116 -10.38 -3.01 -1.68
C PRO A 116 -10.15 -2.26 -3.01
N GLY A 117 -9.12 -1.39 -3.09
CA GLY A 117 -8.30 -1.15 -4.32
C GLY A 117 -8.05 0.31 -4.78
N GLY A 118 -6.86 0.63 -5.34
CA GLY A 118 -6.56 1.93 -6.02
C GLY A 118 -5.34 2.78 -5.61
N TYR A 119 -5.41 4.12 -5.75
CA TYR A 119 -4.41 5.09 -5.24
C TYR A 119 -4.53 5.32 -3.73
N LEU A 120 -3.41 5.47 -3.01
CA LEU A 120 -3.37 5.40 -1.54
C LEU A 120 -3.48 6.77 -0.87
N SER A 121 -4.54 7.00 -0.09
CA SER A 121 -4.71 8.21 0.72
C SER A 121 -4.27 7.97 2.17
N LEU A 122 -3.26 8.73 2.62
CA LEU A 122 -2.70 8.71 3.99
C LEU A 122 -2.90 10.06 4.69
N ALA A 123 -3.25 10.01 5.97
CA ALA A 123 -3.31 11.19 6.84
C ALA A 123 -1.90 11.62 7.28
N VAL A 124 -1.64 12.92 7.31
CA VAL A 124 -0.39 13.51 7.81
C VAL A 124 -0.68 14.63 8.81
N SER A 125 0.20 14.86 9.79
CA SER A 125 0.09 15.98 10.73
C SER A 125 0.64 17.29 10.16
N ASP A 126 1.44 17.22 9.08
CA ASP A 126 2.06 18.36 8.41
C ASP A 126 2.37 17.99 6.95
N LEU A 127 1.61 18.55 6.01
CA LEU A 127 1.77 18.27 4.59
C LEU A 127 3.15 18.68 4.05
N GLN A 128 3.72 19.77 4.55
CA GLN A 128 5.01 20.26 4.06
C GLN A 128 6.17 19.37 4.52
N ARG A 129 6.13 18.92 5.78
CA ARG A 129 7.08 17.95 6.34
C ARG A 129 7.05 16.63 5.56
N SER A 130 5.87 16.11 5.29
CA SER A 130 5.73 14.80 4.65
C SER A 130 5.99 14.87 3.14
N VAL A 131 5.56 15.92 2.43
CA VAL A 131 6.00 16.18 1.03
C VAL A 131 7.53 16.34 0.94
N HIS A 132 8.17 16.98 1.92
CA HIS A 132 9.63 17.08 1.95
C HIS A 132 10.30 15.71 2.14
N TYR A 133 9.84 14.90 3.11
CA TYR A 133 10.37 13.54 3.32
C TYR A 133 10.22 12.66 2.08
N TRP A 134 9.00 12.58 1.53
CA TRP A 134 8.68 11.72 0.39
C TRP A 134 9.35 12.18 -0.91
N SER A 135 9.49 13.50 -1.13
CA SER A 135 10.16 14.03 -2.32
C SER A 135 11.68 14.06 -2.19
N ALA A 136 12.23 14.70 -1.16
CA ALA A 136 13.68 14.92 -1.05
C ALA A 136 14.45 13.69 -0.57
N LEU A 137 13.84 12.81 0.26
CA LEU A 137 14.53 11.67 0.87
C LEU A 137 14.12 10.30 0.29
N LEU A 138 13.17 10.25 -0.64
CA LEU A 138 12.77 9.05 -1.39
C LEU A 138 12.66 9.27 -2.91
N GLY A 139 12.63 10.53 -3.39
CA GLY A 139 12.62 10.85 -4.82
C GLY A 139 11.25 10.89 -5.48
N MET A 140 10.15 10.93 -4.71
CA MET A 140 8.81 11.12 -5.31
C MET A 140 8.67 12.51 -5.91
N LYS A 141 7.98 12.59 -7.04
CA LYS A 141 7.53 13.85 -7.64
C LYS A 141 6.17 14.21 -7.06
N VAL A 142 5.94 15.49 -6.78
CA VAL A 142 4.58 16.03 -6.61
C VAL A 142 3.95 16.13 -7.99
N ILE A 143 2.71 15.67 -8.12
CA ILE A 143 1.95 15.59 -9.37
C ILE A 143 0.79 16.59 -9.32
N GLU A 144 0.05 16.60 -8.21
CA GLU A 144 -0.97 17.59 -7.91
C GLU A 144 -0.78 18.08 -6.46
N LYS A 145 -1.07 19.35 -6.19
CA LYS A 145 -1.23 19.86 -4.83
C LYS A 145 -2.46 20.75 -4.77
N ASN A 146 -3.27 20.58 -3.73
CA ASN A 146 -4.47 21.37 -3.49
C ASN A 146 -4.39 21.96 -2.09
N GLU A 147 -4.05 23.24 -1.98
CA GLU A 147 -3.85 23.93 -0.70
C GLU A 147 -5.14 24.01 0.12
N ASP A 148 -6.29 24.27 -0.52
CA ASP A 148 -7.59 24.44 0.16
C ASP A 148 -8.03 23.18 0.94
N LYS A 149 -7.77 21.99 0.39
CA LYS A 149 -8.02 20.70 1.05
C LYS A 149 -6.80 20.17 1.81
N LYS A 150 -5.67 20.89 1.73
CA LYS A 150 -4.33 20.45 2.13
C LYS A 150 -3.98 19.02 1.66
N ILE A 151 -4.08 18.79 0.36
CA ILE A 151 -3.75 17.51 -0.29
C ILE A 151 -2.52 17.64 -1.18
N ALA A 152 -1.66 16.61 -1.21
CA ALA A 152 -0.60 16.45 -2.22
C ALA A 152 -0.62 15.03 -2.80
N LEU A 153 -0.77 14.92 -4.12
CA LEU A 153 -0.67 13.66 -4.86
C LEU A 153 0.77 13.49 -5.38
N MET A 154 1.38 12.35 -5.10
CA MET A 154 2.80 12.07 -5.34
C MET A 154 3.02 10.70 -5.98
N GLY A 155 4.15 10.54 -6.67
CA GLY A 155 4.56 9.25 -7.23
C GLY A 155 5.93 9.29 -7.91
N PHE A 156 6.42 8.11 -8.33
CA PHE A 156 7.72 8.00 -9.01
C PHE A 156 7.62 8.10 -10.53
N SER A 157 6.56 7.53 -11.13
CA SER A 157 6.25 7.64 -12.55
C SER A 157 4.74 7.70 -12.83
N ASP A 158 4.38 8.11 -14.04
CA ASP A 158 3.01 8.41 -14.45
C ASP A 158 2.12 7.16 -14.55
N ASN A 159 2.71 5.99 -14.83
CA ASN A 159 1.98 4.72 -14.98
C ASN A 159 1.81 3.92 -13.68
N GLN A 160 2.55 4.26 -12.62
CA GLN A 160 2.53 3.53 -11.34
C GLN A 160 1.42 4.02 -10.40
N CYS A 161 1.19 3.31 -9.30
CA CYS A 161 0.30 3.79 -8.24
C CYS A 161 0.80 5.13 -7.64
N LYS A 162 -0.13 5.92 -7.12
CA LYS A 162 0.11 7.26 -6.55
C LYS A 162 -0.26 7.27 -5.08
N LEU A 163 0.43 8.10 -4.31
CA LEU A 163 0.12 8.35 -2.90
C LEU A 163 -0.45 9.76 -2.77
N GLU A 164 -1.61 9.86 -2.15
CA GLU A 164 -2.25 11.09 -1.74
C GLU A 164 -1.96 11.30 -0.25
N PHE A 165 -1.34 12.41 0.11
CA PHE A 165 -1.16 12.82 1.50
C PHE A 165 -2.16 13.94 1.82
N GLN A 166 -2.94 13.78 2.88
CA GLN A 166 -3.92 14.76 3.34
C GLN A 166 -3.59 15.20 4.78
N ASP A 167 -3.41 16.50 4.99
CA ASP A 167 -3.26 17.05 6.34
C ASP A 167 -4.62 17.05 7.06
N VAL A 168 -4.69 16.33 8.18
CA VAL A 168 -5.90 16.13 8.98
C VAL A 168 -6.06 17.14 10.13
N GLY A 169 -5.20 18.16 10.20
CA GLY A 169 -5.26 19.23 11.20
C GLY A 169 -4.97 18.79 12.64
N GLY A 170 -4.39 17.60 12.85
CA GLY A 170 -4.16 17.01 14.17
C GLY A 170 -3.19 15.83 14.13
N ALA A 171 -3.13 15.09 15.23
CA ALA A 171 -2.27 13.91 15.35
C ALA A 171 -2.79 12.74 14.49
N VAL A 172 -1.84 11.95 13.98
CA VAL A 172 -2.10 10.67 13.33
C VAL A 172 -2.13 9.57 14.40
N ASP A 173 -3.27 8.88 14.50
CA ASP A 173 -3.46 7.68 15.31
C ASP A 173 -3.48 6.47 14.37
N HIS A 174 -2.50 5.58 14.54
CA HIS A 174 -2.33 4.35 13.76
C HIS A 174 -3.26 3.20 14.21
N GLY A 175 -4.02 3.38 15.28
CA GLY A 175 -4.90 2.32 15.76
C GLY A 175 -4.12 1.11 16.30
N THR A 176 -4.67 -0.08 16.04
CA THR A 176 -3.92 -1.33 15.89
C THR A 176 -4.10 -1.91 14.49
N ALA A 177 -4.57 -1.09 13.53
CA ALA A 177 -4.98 -1.50 12.20
C ALA A 177 -4.19 -0.79 11.08
N PHE A 178 -3.03 -0.23 11.40
CA PHE A 178 -2.18 0.49 10.45
C PHE A 178 -1.65 -0.41 9.33
N GLY A 179 -1.61 0.12 8.12
CA GLY A 179 -0.99 -0.55 6.98
C GLY A 179 0.53 -0.35 6.90
N ARG A 180 1.12 -0.94 5.87
CA ARG A 180 2.51 -0.71 5.45
C ARG A 180 2.55 -0.65 3.94
N ILE A 181 3.27 0.31 3.38
CA ILE A 181 3.56 0.37 1.94
C ILE A 181 4.91 -0.29 1.65
N ALA A 182 4.99 -1.10 0.61
CA ALA A 182 6.22 -1.71 0.14
C ALA A 182 6.65 -1.11 -1.21
N PHE A 183 7.96 -0.88 -1.38
CA PHE A 183 8.58 -0.46 -2.64
C PHE A 183 9.74 -1.38 -3.00
N ALA A 184 9.81 -1.77 -4.28
CA ALA A 184 10.97 -2.49 -4.82
C ALA A 184 12.02 -1.52 -5.39
N CYS A 185 13.28 -1.69 -4.98
CA CYS A 185 14.44 -0.95 -5.47
C CYS A 185 15.60 -1.90 -5.86
N PRO A 186 16.41 -1.58 -6.88
CA PRO A 186 17.60 -2.37 -7.21
C PRO A 186 18.63 -2.38 -6.09
N ARG A 187 19.23 -3.54 -5.81
CA ARG A 187 20.17 -3.76 -4.69
C ARG A 187 21.31 -2.73 -4.63
N ASP A 188 21.85 -2.37 -5.78
CA ASP A 188 23.11 -1.62 -5.90
C ASP A 188 22.95 -0.10 -6.08
N GLN A 189 21.73 0.40 -6.31
CA GLN A 189 21.53 1.84 -6.58
C GLN A 189 21.68 2.71 -5.34
N ASP A 190 21.06 2.33 -4.24
CA ASP A 190 21.02 3.14 -3.01
C ASP A 190 21.17 2.27 -1.76
N ASN A 191 22.22 2.54 -0.98
CA ASN A 191 22.32 2.06 0.39
C ASN A 191 21.36 2.89 1.26
N ILE A 192 20.07 2.57 1.19
CA ILE A 192 18.96 3.29 1.85
C ILE A 192 19.25 3.41 3.35
N GLU A 193 19.80 2.38 3.99
CA GLU A 193 20.15 2.42 5.41
C GLU A 193 21.23 3.48 5.71
N ALA A 194 22.28 3.57 4.89
CA ALA A 194 23.32 4.61 5.04
C ALA A 194 22.77 6.02 4.76
N LEU A 195 21.91 6.18 3.75
CA LEU A 195 21.25 7.45 3.44
C LEU A 195 20.38 7.91 4.63
N LYS A 196 19.58 7.00 5.21
CA LYS A 196 18.65 7.32 6.29
C LYS A 196 19.34 7.47 7.66
N LYS A 197 20.46 6.77 7.89
CA LYS A 197 21.37 7.02 9.03
C LYS A 197 21.97 8.43 8.99
N LYS A 198 22.38 8.91 7.80
CA LYS A 198 22.86 10.29 7.59
C LYS A 198 21.77 11.32 7.89
N GLU A 199 20.55 11.09 7.40
CA GLU A 199 19.41 11.99 7.57
C GLU A 199 18.63 11.79 8.90
N LYS A 200 19.14 10.97 9.83
CA LYS A 200 18.56 10.70 11.17
C LYS A 200 17.10 10.24 11.18
N GLN A 201 16.67 9.52 10.15
CA GLN A 201 15.28 9.04 10.02
C GLN A 201 15.01 7.78 10.86
N LYS A 202 13.75 7.55 11.25
CA LYS A 202 13.36 6.42 12.11
C LYS A 202 13.38 5.10 11.34
N ILE A 203 14.42 4.30 11.55
CA ILE A 203 14.50 2.91 11.09
C ILE A 203 13.77 2.04 12.11
N LEU A 204 12.72 1.34 11.68
CA LEU A 204 11.98 0.36 12.51
C LEU A 204 12.64 -1.01 12.48
N THR A 205 13.24 -1.38 11.35
CA THR A 205 13.96 -2.65 11.18
C THR A 205 15.12 -2.42 10.20
N PRO A 206 16.39 -2.58 10.65
CA PRO A 206 17.57 -2.54 9.78
C PRO A 206 17.53 -3.63 8.69
N LEU A 207 18.51 -3.62 7.78
CA LEU A 207 18.60 -4.61 6.71
C LEU A 207 18.56 -6.05 7.22
N VAL A 208 17.47 -6.76 6.92
CA VAL A 208 17.18 -8.12 7.40
C VAL A 208 16.82 -9.03 6.23
N ARG A 209 17.20 -10.31 6.32
CA ARG A 209 16.77 -11.35 5.37
C ARG A 209 15.43 -11.92 5.85
N LEU A 210 14.45 -12.02 4.96
CA LEU A 210 13.19 -12.71 5.20
C LEU A 210 13.06 -13.90 4.27
N ASP A 211 13.00 -15.09 4.85
CA ASP A 211 12.72 -16.32 4.13
C ASP A 211 11.22 -16.54 3.99
N THR A 212 10.78 -17.07 2.84
CA THR A 212 9.41 -17.52 2.63
C THR A 212 9.45 -19.00 2.21
N PRO A 213 8.77 -19.92 2.92
CA PRO A 213 8.88 -21.35 2.65
C PRO A 213 8.62 -21.71 1.17
N GLY A 214 9.60 -22.35 0.53
CA GLY A 214 9.51 -22.73 -0.89
C GLY A 214 9.68 -21.60 -1.91
N LYS A 215 10.03 -20.38 -1.48
CA LYS A 215 10.27 -19.21 -2.34
C LYS A 215 11.63 -18.56 -2.05
N ALA A 216 12.02 -17.56 -2.83
CA ALA A 216 13.27 -16.84 -2.68
C ALA A 216 13.33 -16.02 -1.37
N THR A 217 14.49 -16.06 -0.69
CA THR A 217 14.83 -15.13 0.40
C THR A 217 14.93 -13.71 -0.14
N VAL A 218 14.23 -12.76 0.48
CA VAL A 218 14.35 -11.33 0.17
C VAL A 218 15.11 -10.59 1.26
N GLU A 219 15.75 -9.48 0.91
CA GLU A 219 16.33 -8.54 1.87
C GLU A 219 15.43 -7.31 1.97
N VAL A 220 15.11 -6.88 3.19
CA VAL A 220 14.23 -5.73 3.44
C VAL A 220 14.81 -4.76 4.48
N VAL A 221 14.40 -3.49 4.39
CA VAL A 221 14.55 -2.46 5.43
C VAL A 221 13.16 -1.88 5.71
N ILE A 222 12.81 -1.68 6.99
CA ILE A 222 11.55 -1.05 7.38
C ILE A 222 11.83 0.30 8.04
N LEU A 223 11.25 1.37 7.48
CA LEU A 223 11.29 2.74 8.00
C LEU A 223 9.92 3.15 8.53
N ALA A 224 9.90 4.20 9.35
CA ALA A 224 8.72 5.05 9.53
C ALA A 224 8.94 6.39 8.82
N ASP A 225 7.87 6.97 8.28
CA ASP A 225 7.84 8.35 7.80
C ASP A 225 7.68 9.37 8.97
N PRO A 226 7.61 10.70 8.71
CA PRO A 226 7.55 11.72 9.75
C PRO A 226 6.28 11.69 10.63
N ASP A 227 5.20 11.05 10.18
CA ASP A 227 3.96 10.89 10.92
C ASP A 227 3.87 9.53 11.62
N GLY A 228 4.54 8.52 11.04
CA GLY A 228 4.71 7.19 11.63
C GLY A 228 4.46 6.04 10.66
N HIS A 229 3.98 6.32 9.45
CA HIS A 229 3.60 5.33 8.45
C HIS A 229 4.73 4.37 8.13
N GLU A 230 4.47 3.07 8.21
CA GLU A 230 5.48 2.05 7.93
C GLU A 230 5.76 1.92 6.43
N ILE A 231 7.05 1.88 6.08
CA ILE A 231 7.55 1.72 4.72
C ILE A 231 8.52 0.54 4.65
N CYS A 232 8.19 -0.48 3.87
CA CYS A 232 9.11 -1.54 3.48
C CYS A 232 9.87 -1.16 2.20
N PHE A 233 11.18 -1.32 2.22
CA PHE A 233 12.02 -1.35 1.01
C PHE A 233 12.53 -2.76 0.81
N VAL A 234 12.34 -3.32 -0.39
CA VAL A 234 12.76 -4.68 -0.76
C VAL A 234 13.65 -4.67 -2.00
N GLY A 235 14.66 -5.55 -2.03
CA GLY A 235 15.48 -5.77 -3.23
C GLY A 235 14.65 -6.30 -4.40
N ASP A 236 14.53 -5.52 -5.48
CA ASP A 236 13.66 -5.83 -6.63
C ASP A 236 13.99 -7.20 -7.23
N GLU A 237 15.27 -7.54 -7.39
CA GLU A 237 15.73 -8.76 -8.07
C GLU A 237 15.27 -10.05 -7.38
N ALA A 238 15.29 -10.06 -6.04
CA ALA A 238 14.79 -11.17 -5.23
C ALA A 238 13.26 -11.12 -5.11
N PHE A 239 12.67 -9.92 -5.03
CA PHE A 239 11.22 -9.76 -4.99
C PHE A 239 10.56 -10.29 -6.26
N ARG A 240 11.14 -10.11 -7.46
CA ARG A 240 10.61 -10.68 -8.73
C ARG A 240 10.39 -12.20 -8.66
N GLN A 241 11.23 -12.91 -7.89
CA GLN A 241 11.16 -14.36 -7.72
C GLN A 241 10.16 -14.76 -6.62
N LEU A 242 10.05 -13.96 -5.55
CA LEU A 242 9.08 -14.13 -4.49
C LEU A 242 7.63 -13.87 -4.97
N SER A 243 7.45 -12.82 -5.77
CA SER A 243 6.16 -12.30 -6.25
C SER A 243 5.66 -12.98 -7.53
N ALA A 244 6.21 -14.15 -7.88
CA ALA A 244 5.75 -14.93 -9.02
C ALA A 244 4.29 -15.39 -8.80
N VAL A 245 3.42 -15.10 -9.76
CA VAL A 245 1.98 -15.37 -9.69
C VAL A 245 1.71 -16.88 -9.62
N ASP A 246 0.99 -17.31 -8.59
CA ASP A 246 0.50 -18.68 -8.50
C ASP A 246 -0.61 -18.92 -9.53
N THR A 247 -0.36 -19.83 -10.47
CA THR A 247 -1.33 -20.23 -11.50
C THR A 247 -2.58 -20.91 -10.92
N LYS A 248 -2.54 -21.36 -9.66
CA LYS A 248 -3.66 -21.90 -8.90
C LYS A 248 -4.23 -20.95 -7.84
N GLY A 249 -3.80 -19.68 -7.80
CA GLY A 249 -4.21 -18.73 -6.76
C GLY A 249 -5.73 -18.49 -6.65
N ASN A 250 -6.50 -18.81 -7.70
CA ASN A 250 -7.97 -18.79 -7.64
C ASN A 250 -8.56 -19.97 -6.83
N ASP A 251 -7.92 -21.14 -6.86
CA ASP A 251 -8.39 -22.34 -6.16
C ASP A 251 -8.22 -22.21 -4.63
N LEU A 252 -7.30 -21.34 -4.19
CA LEU A 252 -7.04 -21.06 -2.77
C LEU A 252 -8.13 -20.19 -2.12
N GLN A 253 -8.88 -19.41 -2.91
CA GLN A 253 -9.90 -18.47 -2.42
C GLN A 253 -11.07 -19.17 -1.70
N SER A 254 -11.35 -20.43 -2.06
CA SER A 254 -12.46 -21.22 -1.51
C SER A 254 -12.11 -22.00 -0.24
N HIS A 255 -10.84 -22.05 0.17
CA HIS A 255 -10.37 -22.93 1.25
C HIS A 255 -10.15 -22.23 2.59
N HIS A 256 -9.98 -20.90 2.60
CA HIS A 256 -9.55 -20.14 3.78
C HIS A 256 -10.35 -18.85 4.05
N ILE A 257 -11.46 -18.62 3.33
CA ILE A 257 -12.34 -17.48 3.58
C ILE A 257 -13.76 -18.01 3.83
N ILE A 258 -14.09 -18.13 5.11
CA ILE A 258 -15.40 -18.47 5.68
C ILE A 258 -15.90 -17.23 6.43
#